data_AF-A0AAU9XPL3-F1
#
_entry.id   AF-A0AAU9XPL3-F1
#
_cell.length_a   1.000
_cell.length_b   1.000
_cell.length_c   1.000
_cell.angle_alpha   90.00
_cell.angle_beta   90.00
_cell.angle_gamma   90.00
#
_symmetry.space_group_name_H-M   'P 1'
#
loop_
_entity.id
_entity.type
_entity.pdbx_description
1 polymer ?
#
loop_
_entity_poly.entity_id
_entity_poly.type
_entity_poly.pdbx_seq_one_letter_code
_entity_poly.pdbx_strand_id
1 'polypeptide(L)'
;MCYRQCCKCNKKLPATPGNVVKCETCGHRQKVSACSSQYHLQALLRHDDINTTVTFFNDTLLSALQLFKVDTKQSLSEDIVVEAFLNTPMLFVTFHKKTKVVATVSVAEN
;
A
#
# COMPACT_ATOMS: atom_id res chain seq x y z
N MET A 1 1.63 4.61 -4.00
CA MET A 1 0.71 4.77 -5.15
C MET A 1 -0.71 4.26 -4.83
N CYS A 2 -1.73 5.09 -5.08
CA CYS A 2 -3.13 4.82 -4.74
C CYS A 2 -3.88 4.12 -5.89
N TYR A 3 -4.81 3.22 -5.58
CA TYR A 3 -5.71 2.58 -6.54
C TYR A 3 -7.10 2.43 -5.95
N ARG A 4 -8.10 2.21 -6.81
CA ARG A 4 -9.48 1.94 -6.37
C ARG A 4 -9.77 0.45 -6.41
N GLN A 5 -10.58 -0.04 -5.48
CA GLN A 5 -11.07 -1.41 -5.49
C GLN A 5 -12.59 -1.48 -5.61
N CYS A 6 -13.06 -2.62 -6.13
CA CYS A 6 -14.48 -2.92 -6.22
C CYS A 6 -15.08 -3.14 -4.84
N CYS A 7 -16.20 -2.47 -4.53
CA CYS A 7 -16.92 -2.63 -3.26
C CYS A 7 -17.51 -4.03 -3.04
N LYS A 8 -17.63 -4.85 -4.11
CA LYS A 8 -18.18 -6.21 -4.04
C LYS A 8 -17.13 -7.30 -3.86
N CYS A 9 -15.97 -7.18 -4.52
CA CYS A 9 -14.97 -8.27 -4.56
C CYS A 9 -13.55 -7.84 -4.20
N ASN A 10 -13.34 -6.57 -3.79
CA ASN A 10 -12.05 -6.00 -3.38
C ASN A 10 -10.94 -6.11 -4.42
N LYS A 11 -11.28 -6.39 -5.69
CA LYS A 11 -10.30 -6.40 -6.79
C LYS A 11 -10.03 -4.99 -7.28
N LYS A 12 -8.78 -4.75 -7.67
CA LYS A 12 -8.32 -3.50 -8.30
C LYS A 12 -9.20 -3.19 -9.51
N LEU A 13 -9.62 -1.93 -9.60
CA LEU A 13 -10.41 -1.41 -10.71
C LEU A 13 -9.50 -0.73 -11.74
N PRO A 14 -9.89 -0.75 -13.02
CA PRO A 14 -9.20 0.02 -14.05
C PRO A 14 -9.31 1.51 -13.77
N ALA A 15 -8.29 2.28 -14.18
CA ALA A 15 -8.31 3.74 -14.13
C ALA A 15 -9.16 4.27 -15.28
N THR A 16 -10.48 4.12 -15.17
CA THR A 16 -11.42 4.60 -16.20
C THR A 16 -11.88 6.03 -15.88
N PRO A 17 -11.79 6.98 -16.83
CA PRO A 17 -12.39 8.30 -16.65
C PRO A 17 -13.92 8.19 -16.60
N GLY A 18 -14.55 8.99 -15.74
CA GLY A 18 -16.01 9.05 -15.59
C GLY A 18 -16.49 8.72 -14.17
N ASN A 19 -17.82 8.74 -14.00
CA ASN A 19 -18.46 8.60 -12.69
C ASN A 19 -18.83 7.16 -12.32
N VAL A 20 -18.77 6.23 -13.28
CA VAL A 20 -19.15 4.82 -13.11
C VAL A 20 -18.04 3.93 -13.68
N VAL A 21 -17.69 2.89 -12.94
CA VAL A 21 -16.67 1.91 -13.34
C VAL A 21 -17.23 0.49 -13.25
N LYS A 22 -16.89 -0.35 -14.23
CA LYS A 22 -17.22 -1.77 -14.24
C LYS A 22 -16.03 -2.58 -13.72
N CYS A 23 -16.26 -3.44 -12.74
CA CYS A 23 -15.26 -4.40 -12.30
C CYS A 23 -15.08 -5.48 -13.38
N GLU A 24 -13.85 -5.65 -13.86
CA GLU A 24 -13.53 -6.67 -14.88
C GLU A 24 -13.57 -8.08 -14.31
N THR A 25 -13.37 -8.25 -13.00
CA THR A 25 -13.38 -9.58 -12.36
C THR A 25 -14.79 -10.10 -12.08
N CYS A 26 -15.70 -9.27 -11.54
CA CYS A 26 -17.04 -9.71 -11.14
C CYS A 26 -18.18 -9.10 -11.96
N GLY A 27 -17.87 -8.22 -12.91
CA GLY A 27 -18.85 -7.55 -13.77
C GLY A 27 -19.66 -6.43 -13.12
N HIS A 28 -19.55 -6.23 -11.80
CA HIS A 28 -20.34 -5.23 -11.06
C HIS A 28 -20.03 -3.80 -11.52
N ARG A 29 -21.07 -3.00 -11.74
CA ARG A 29 -20.97 -1.57 -12.08
C ARG A 29 -21.24 -0.74 -10.83
N GLN A 30 -20.36 0.21 -10.53
CA GLN A 30 -20.43 1.00 -9.31
C GLN A 30 -20.01 2.45 -9.57
N LYS A 31 -20.56 3.38 -8.78
CA LYS A 31 -20.09 4.78 -8.81
C LYS A 31 -18.65 4.85 -8.32
N VAL A 32 -17.86 5.73 -8.91
CA VAL A 32 -16.48 5.99 -8.47
C VAL A 32 -16.43 6.40 -6.99
N SER A 33 -17.39 7.20 -6.53
CA SER A 33 -17.49 7.60 -5.12
C SER A 33 -17.79 6.47 -4.15
N ALA A 34 -18.28 5.32 -4.63
CA ALA A 34 -18.49 4.11 -3.83
C ALA A 34 -17.27 3.19 -3.80
N CYS A 35 -16.22 3.50 -4.59
CA CYS A 35 -14.99 2.71 -4.61
C CYS A 35 -14.08 3.18 -3.47
N SER A 36 -13.68 2.28 -2.58
CA SER A 36 -12.66 2.62 -1.58
C SER A 36 -11.29 2.77 -2.26
N SER A 37 -10.58 3.85 -1.91
CA SER A 37 -9.17 4.03 -2.23
C SER A 37 -8.32 3.08 -1.38
N GLN A 38 -7.26 2.56 -1.97
CA GLN A 38 -6.32 1.64 -1.37
C GLN A 38 -4.90 2.09 -1.73
N TYR A 39 -3.97 1.90 -0.81
CA TYR A 39 -2.58 2.26 -1.03
C TYR A 39 -1.71 1.03 -1.26
N HIS A 40 -0.64 1.20 -2.02
CA HIS A 40 0.47 0.26 -2.07
C HIS A 40 1.78 1.01 -2.25
N LEU A 41 2.87 0.41 -1.78
CA LEU A 41 4.23 0.89 -1.94
C LEU A 41 5.11 -0.28 -2.38
N GLN A 42 5.93 -0.06 -3.41
CA GLN A 42 7.04 -0.94 -3.72
C GLN A 42 8.31 -0.29 -3.20
N ALA A 43 9.05 -0.98 -2.33
CA ALA A 43 10.26 -0.46 -1.74
C ALA A 43 11.41 -1.44 -1.98
N LEU A 44 12.59 -0.89 -2.29
CA LEU A 44 13.83 -1.65 -2.33
C LEU A 44 14.41 -1.73 -0.92
N LEU A 45 14.40 -2.93 -0.34
CA LEU A 45 15.08 -3.18 0.93
C LEU A 45 16.50 -3.65 0.66
N ARG A 46 17.44 -3.07 1.40
CA ARG A 46 18.84 -3.49 1.40
C ARG A 46 19.19 -4.06 2.77
N HIS A 47 19.71 -5.28 2.78
CA HIS A 47 20.28 -5.91 3.96
C HIS A 47 21.61 -6.54 3.52
N ASP A 48 22.72 -6.03 4.04
CA ASP A 48 24.07 -6.35 3.58
C ASP A 48 24.22 -6.15 2.05
N ASP A 49 24.60 -7.22 1.33
CA ASP A 49 24.74 -7.26 -0.12
C ASP A 49 23.48 -7.74 -0.85
N ILE A 50 22.38 -7.95 -0.12
CA ILE A 50 21.12 -8.44 -0.67
C ILE A 50 20.16 -7.25 -0.85
N ASN A 51 19.77 -7.04 -2.11
CA ASN A 51 18.72 -6.11 -2.49
C ASN A 51 17.44 -6.91 -2.80
N THR A 52 16.34 -6.58 -2.12
CA THR A 52 15.03 -7.19 -2.39
C THR A 52 13.96 -6.12 -2.52
N THR A 53 13.30 -6.08 -3.67
CA THR A 53 12.08 -5.29 -3.83
C THR A 53 10.92 -6.01 -3.18
N VAL A 54 10.23 -5.33 -2.25
CA VAL A 54 9.02 -5.83 -1.59
C VAL A 54 7.83 -4.93 -1.88
N THR A 55 6.63 -5.46 -1.73
CA THR A 55 5.37 -4.72 -1.89
C THR A 55 4.61 -4.68 -0.57
N PHE A 56 4.35 -3.46 -0.09
CA PHE A 56 3.43 -3.18 1.01
C PHE A 56 2.05 -2.91 0.42
N PHE A 57 1.04 -3.67 0.84
CA PHE A 57 -0.35 -3.37 0.54
C PHE A 57 -0.99 -2.55 1.65
N ASN A 58 -2.21 -2.04 1.39
CA ASN A 58 -2.92 -1.06 2.19
C ASN A 58 -2.72 -1.25 3.70
N ASP A 59 -3.07 -2.41 4.24
CA ASP A 59 -3.06 -2.63 5.69
C ASP A 59 -1.63 -2.60 6.26
N THR A 60 -0.67 -3.24 5.58
CA THR A 60 0.74 -3.23 5.99
C THR A 60 1.40 -1.86 5.83
N LEU A 61 1.01 -1.10 4.81
CA LEU A 61 1.50 0.24 4.56
C LEU A 61 0.97 1.21 5.62
N LEU A 62 -0.34 1.18 5.89
CA LEU A 62 -0.95 2.01 6.93
C LEU A 62 -0.41 1.66 8.32
N SER A 63 -0.20 0.37 8.62
CA SER A 63 0.43 -0.08 9.87
C SER A 63 1.86 0.46 10.00
N ALA A 64 2.66 0.39 8.94
CA ALA A 64 4.01 0.96 8.93
C ALA A 64 3.98 2.48 9.19
N LEU A 65 3.13 3.22 8.48
CA LEU A 65 2.99 4.67 8.65
C LEU A 65 2.54 5.06 10.07
N GLN A 66 1.68 4.26 10.70
CA GLN A 66 1.29 4.47 12.09
C GLN A 66 2.46 4.28 13.06
N LEU A 67 3.34 3.28 12.83
CA LEU A 67 4.58 3.13 13.59
C LEU A 67 5.50 4.35 13.45
N PHE A 68 5.45 5.00 12.28
CA PHE A 68 6.24 6.20 11.98
C PHE A 68 5.56 7.50 12.46
N LYS A 69 4.43 7.38 13.18
CA LYS A 69 3.62 8.49 13.69
C LYS A 69 3.07 9.43 12.60
N VAL A 70 2.84 8.90 11.39
CA VAL A 70 2.21 9.64 10.29
C VAL A 70 0.69 9.59 10.45
N ASP A 71 0.01 10.73 10.30
CA ASP A 71 -1.45 10.79 10.31
C ASP A 71 -2.04 10.15 9.04
N THR A 72 -2.56 8.94 9.19
CA THR A 72 -3.18 8.15 8.11
C THR A 72 -4.64 8.48 7.87
N LYS A 73 -5.25 9.39 8.64
CA LYS A 73 -6.65 9.81 8.44
C LYS A 73 -6.83 10.77 7.27
N GLN A 74 -5.74 11.38 6.82
CA GLN A 74 -5.73 12.30 5.68
C GLN A 74 -5.31 11.57 4.40
N SER A 75 -5.56 12.20 3.25
CA SER A 75 -5.10 11.66 1.97
C SER A 75 -3.58 11.63 1.94
N LEU A 76 -2.99 10.43 1.85
CA LEU A 76 -1.55 10.24 1.74
C LEU A 76 -1.07 10.57 0.31
N SER A 77 -0.21 11.59 0.18
CA SER A 77 0.54 11.84 -1.05
C SER A 77 1.73 10.88 -1.16
N GLU A 78 2.30 10.77 -2.35
CA GLU A 78 3.52 9.97 -2.55
C GLU A 78 4.68 10.52 -1.72
N ASP A 79 4.88 11.83 -1.72
CA ASP A 79 5.97 12.49 -0.99
C ASP A 79 5.91 12.22 0.51
N ILE A 80 4.72 12.30 1.13
CA ILE A 80 4.52 11.99 2.56
C ILE A 80 4.95 10.55 2.87
N VAL A 81 4.58 9.60 1.99
CA VAL A 81 4.93 8.19 2.19
C VAL A 81 6.42 7.98 2.00
N VAL A 82 7.02 8.57 0.97
CA VAL A 82 8.46 8.44 0.69
C VAL A 82 9.28 9.04 1.82
N GLU A 83 8.97 10.26 2.26
CA GLU A 83 9.66 10.91 3.38
C GLU A 83 9.55 10.09 4.66
N ALA A 84 8.38 9.52 4.96
CA ALA A 84 8.21 8.69 6.14
C ALA A 84 9.13 7.46 6.11
N PHE A 85 9.18 6.73 4.98
CA PHE A 85 10.01 5.54 4.88
C PHE A 85 11.52 5.85 4.84
N LEU A 86 11.93 6.98 4.27
CA LEU A 86 13.35 7.38 4.23
C LEU A 86 13.87 7.94 5.56
N ASN A 87 13.01 8.58 6.36
CA ASN A 87 13.38 9.17 7.65
C ASN A 87 13.21 8.21 8.84
N THR A 88 12.66 7.02 8.61
CA THR A 88 12.45 6.04 9.67
C THR A 88 13.74 5.31 10.02
N PRO A 89 13.99 4.99 11.31
CA PRO A 89 15.09 4.11 11.71
C PRO A 89 15.05 2.72 11.06
N MET A 90 15.99 1.86 11.47
CA MET A 90 16.05 0.48 11.00
C MET A 90 14.72 -0.26 11.19
N LEU A 91 14.24 -0.86 10.11
CA LEU A 91 12.97 -1.59 10.06
C LEU A 91 13.21 -3.10 10.01
N PHE A 92 12.38 -3.82 10.75
CA PHE A 92 12.22 -5.26 10.57
C PHE A 92 11.02 -5.53 9.68
N VAL A 93 11.26 -6.14 8.52
CA VAL A 93 10.22 -6.43 7.54
C VAL A 93 10.17 -7.94 7.30
N THR A 94 9.01 -8.55 7.61
CA THR A 94 8.74 -9.94 7.22
C THR A 94 7.91 -9.95 5.96
N PHE A 95 8.34 -10.70 4.94
CA PHE A 95 7.63 -10.79 3.67
C PHE A 95 7.63 -12.21 3.11
N HIS A 96 6.61 -12.51 2.31
CA HIS A 96 6.51 -13.79 1.62
C HIS A 96 7.59 -13.90 0.53
N LYS A 97 8.48 -14.88 0.64
CA LYS A 97 9.66 -15.00 -0.25
C LYS A 97 9.32 -15.08 -1.75
N LYS A 98 8.20 -15.72 -2.12
CA LYS A 98 7.76 -15.92 -3.52
C LYS A 98 7.07 -14.69 -4.09
N THR A 99 6.10 -14.13 -3.36
CA THR A 99 5.29 -13.00 -3.83
C THR A 99 5.90 -11.65 -3.52
N LYS A 100 6.92 -11.60 -2.65
CA LYS A 100 7.55 -10.39 -2.11
C LYS A 100 6.57 -9.43 -1.43
N VAL A 101 5.42 -9.96 -1.00
CA VAL A 101 4.41 -9.19 -0.28
C VAL A 101 4.78 -9.14 1.20
N VAL A 102 4.81 -7.93 1.75
CA VAL A 102 5.05 -7.70 3.17
C VAL A 102 3.89 -8.24 3.97
N ALA A 103 4.20 -8.98 5.04
CA ALA A 103 3.24 -9.52 5.98
C ALA A 103 3.21 -8.69 7.27
N THR A 104 4.38 -8.31 7.79
CA THR A 104 4.50 -7.53 9.03
C THR A 104 5.67 -6.55 8.96
N VAL A 105 5.54 -5.46 9.72
CA VAL A 105 6.52 -4.39 9.86
C VAL A 105 6.66 -4.08 11.35
N SER A 106 7.88 -3.94 11.83
CA SER A 106 8.17 -3.42 13.16
C SER A 106 9.40 -2.52 13.13
N VAL A 107 9.46 -1.59 14.08
CA VAL A 107 10.62 -0.73 14.29
C VAL A 107 11.61 -1.43 15.22
N ALA A 108 12.91 -1.22 15.00
CA ALA A 108 13.88 -1.59 16.02
C ALA A 108 13.65 -0.73 17.27
N GLU A 109 13.37 -1.37 18.41
CA GLU A 109 13.41 -0.69 19.70
C GLU A 109 14.87 -0.31 19.98
N ASN A 110 15.11 0.98 20.22
CA ASN A 110 16.40 1.46 20.75
C ASN A 110 16.51 1.11 22.22
#